data_AF-A0A2H6G014-F1
#
_entry.id   AF-A0A2H6G014-F1
#
_cell.length_a   1.000
_cell.length_b   1.000
_cell.length_c   1.000
_cell.angle_alpha   90.00
_cell.angle_beta   90.00
_cell.angle_gamma   90.00
#
_symmetry.space_group_name_H-M   'P 1'
#
loop_
_entity.id
_entity.type
_entity.pdbx_description
1 polymer ?
#
loop_
_entity_poly.entity_id
_entity_poly.type
_entity_poly.pdbx_seq_one_letter_code
_entity_poly.pdbx_strand_id
1 'polypeptide(L)'
;MSKQFFHLGIHHYRLLGLSTLVLLIFCMSVAKAEYGDVVLNKHAEEEGVRPVIFPHWFHRIRFRCKVCHNELGFKMRAGANNVTMDEITEGKFCGMCHNGEIAWTVENCDLCHSGKPGLKSGIVGGHKTLGPGKW
;
A
#
# COMPACT_ATOMS: atom_id res chain seq x y z
N MET A 1 35.26 31.41 42.40
CA MET A 1 34.17 30.47 42.73
C MET A 1 33.04 30.40 41.67
N SER A 2 33.11 31.06 40.49
CA SER A 2 32.01 31.04 39.49
C SER A 2 32.21 30.09 38.30
N LYS A 3 33.42 29.52 38.08
CA LYS A 3 33.69 28.68 36.90
C LYS A 3 33.12 27.26 37.00
N GLN A 4 32.84 26.76 38.21
CA GLN A 4 32.32 25.39 38.43
C GLN A 4 30.82 25.26 38.14
N PHE A 5 30.03 26.32 38.36
CA PHE A 5 28.60 26.35 38.04
C PHE A 5 28.32 26.37 36.54
N PHE A 6 29.16 27.07 35.76
CA PHE A 6 29.02 27.12 34.29
C PHE A 6 29.27 25.76 33.65
N HIS A 7 30.21 24.97 34.17
CA HIS A 7 30.52 23.65 33.59
C HIS A 7 29.39 22.64 33.84
N LEU A 8 28.79 22.65 35.03
CA LEU A 8 27.69 21.75 35.40
C LEU A 8 26.44 22.01 34.53
N GLY A 9 26.09 23.28 34.30
CA GLY A 9 24.96 23.66 33.44
C GLY A 9 25.10 23.13 32.00
N ILE A 10 26.29 23.26 31.40
CA ILE A 10 26.55 22.81 30.02
C ILE A 10 26.41 21.27 29.88
N HIS A 11 26.79 20.50 30.91
CA HIS A 11 26.59 19.05 30.91
C HIS A 11 25.10 18.67 31.02
N HIS A 12 24.31 19.38 31.82
CA HIS A 12 22.86 19.16 31.92
C HIS A 12 22.11 19.50 30.62
N TYR A 13 22.45 20.61 29.95
CA TYR A 13 21.86 20.96 28.65
C TYR A 13 22.25 19.97 27.53
N ARG A 14 23.46 19.41 27.56
CA ARG A 14 23.90 18.37 26.61
C ARG A 14 23.17 17.03 26.84
N LEU A 15 22.94 16.63 28.10
CA LEU A 15 22.18 15.43 28.44
C LEU A 15 20.69 15.56 28.11
N LEU A 16 20.08 16.74 28.35
CA LEU A 16 18.71 17.01 27.94
C LEU A 16 18.57 17.00 26.40
N GLY A 17 19.51 17.62 25.67
CA GLY A 17 19.51 17.66 24.22
C GLY A 17 19.69 16.28 23.55
N LEU A 18 20.51 15.41 24.14
CA LEU A 18 20.63 14.02 23.67
C LEU A 18 19.35 13.22 23.93
N SER A 19 18.73 13.43 25.10
CA SER A 19 17.52 12.69 25.49
C SER A 19 16.31 13.07 24.63
N THR A 20 16.16 14.34 24.27
CA THR A 20 15.10 14.81 23.35
C THR A 20 15.33 14.32 21.92
N LEU A 21 16.59 14.28 21.46
CA LEU A 21 16.93 13.73 20.14
C LEU A 21 16.66 12.22 20.06
N VAL A 22 17.02 11.46 21.10
CA VAL A 22 16.73 10.01 21.18
C VAL A 22 15.22 9.74 21.22
N LEU A 23 14.45 10.55 21.95
CA LEU A 23 12.99 10.43 22.00
C LEU A 23 12.33 10.73 20.64
N LEU A 24 12.83 11.74 19.91
CA LEU A 24 12.37 12.06 18.56
C LEU A 24 12.70 10.95 17.56
N ILE A 25 13.91 10.39 17.61
CA ILE A 25 14.31 9.25 16.79
C ILE A 25 13.43 8.02 17.09
N PHE A 26 13.12 7.76 18.36
CA PHE A 26 12.26 6.66 18.77
C PHE A 26 10.79 6.84 18.34
N CYS A 27 10.29 8.08 18.28
CA CYS A 27 8.95 8.39 17.81
C CYS A 27 8.79 8.13 16.29
N MET A 28 9.82 8.44 15.49
CA MET A 28 9.82 8.17 14.05
C MET A 28 9.78 6.67 13.71
N SER A 29 10.30 5.80 14.57
CA SER A 29 10.26 4.34 14.37
C SER A 29 8.86 3.71 14.48
N VAL A 30 7.82 4.47 14.84
CA VAL A 30 6.44 3.96 14.98
C VAL A 30 5.53 4.37 13.81
N ALA A 31 6.07 4.99 12.75
CA ALA A 31 5.33 5.17 11.50
C ALA A 31 5.15 3.80 10.79
N LYS A 32 4.11 3.05 11.15
CA LYS A 32 3.72 1.84 10.43
C LYS A 32 3.17 2.23 9.06
N ALA A 33 3.80 1.74 8.00
CA ALA A 33 3.24 1.77 6.66
C ALA A 33 2.03 0.83 6.62
N GLU A 34 0.80 1.36 6.59
CA GLU A 34 -0.34 0.57 6.16
C GLU A 34 -0.29 0.44 4.65
N TYR A 35 -0.07 -0.76 4.11
CA TYR A 35 -0.11 -0.91 2.66
C TYR A 35 -0.84 -2.16 2.23
N GLY A 36 -2.19 -2.16 2.32
CA GLY A 36 -3.05 -3.28 1.91
C GLY A 36 -3.16 -3.48 0.39
N ASP A 37 -2.04 -3.66 -0.29
CA ASP A 37 -2.00 -4.00 -1.71
C ASP A 37 -2.73 -5.30 -1.96
N VAL A 38 -3.44 -5.37 -3.08
CA VAL A 38 -4.11 -6.59 -3.51
C VAL A 38 -3.32 -7.16 -4.67
N VAL A 39 -2.81 -8.37 -4.48
CA VAL A 39 -2.22 -9.16 -5.56
C VAL A 39 -3.35 -9.89 -6.28
N LEU A 40 -3.40 -9.75 -7.61
CA LEU A 40 -4.27 -10.53 -8.48
C LEU A 40 -3.39 -11.39 -9.38
N ASN A 41 -3.51 -12.70 -9.21
CA ASN A 41 -2.75 -13.69 -9.97
C ASN A 41 -3.55 -14.97 -10.16
N LYS A 42 -4.83 -14.84 -10.49
CA LYS A 42 -5.68 -16.00 -10.83
C LYS A 42 -5.43 -16.47 -12.25
N HIS A 43 -5.19 -15.53 -13.17
CA HIS A 43 -4.96 -15.78 -14.60
C HIS A 43 -3.62 -15.28 -15.09
N ALA A 44 -3.08 -14.21 -14.49
CA ALA A 44 -1.94 -13.46 -15.05
C ALA A 44 -0.74 -14.35 -15.41
N GLU A 45 -0.23 -15.15 -14.47
CA GLU A 45 0.92 -16.02 -14.77
C GLU A 45 0.58 -17.18 -15.72
N GLU A 46 -0.65 -17.70 -15.67
CA GLU A 46 -1.10 -18.74 -16.61
C GLU A 46 -1.15 -18.22 -18.05
N GLU A 47 -1.47 -16.93 -18.22
CA GLU A 47 -1.47 -16.19 -19.49
C GLU A 47 -0.08 -15.58 -19.84
N GLY A 48 0.97 -15.94 -19.11
CA GLY A 48 2.35 -15.54 -19.41
C GLY A 48 2.71 -14.09 -19.07
N VAL A 49 1.89 -13.40 -18.26
CA VAL A 49 2.17 -12.03 -17.77
C VAL A 49 2.41 -12.01 -16.26
N ARG A 50 3.08 -10.97 -15.78
CA ARG A 50 3.39 -10.84 -14.34
C ARG A 50 2.12 -10.69 -13.50
N PRO A 51 2.11 -11.11 -12.22
CA PRO A 51 1.03 -10.82 -11.29
C PRO A 51 0.68 -9.33 -11.23
N VAL A 52 -0.60 -9.01 -11.06
CA VAL A 52 -1.03 -7.61 -10.90
C VAL A 52 -0.90 -7.18 -9.44
N ILE A 53 -0.34 -5.99 -9.22
CA ILE A 53 -0.37 -5.33 -7.91
C ILE A 53 -1.35 -4.17 -7.98
N PHE A 54 -2.42 -4.26 -7.21
CA PHE A 54 -3.38 -3.17 -7.03
C PHE A 54 -3.05 -2.37 -5.77
N PRO A 55 -2.59 -1.11 -5.89
CA PRO A 55 -2.26 -0.28 -4.74
C PRO A 55 -3.52 0.29 -4.10
N HIS A 56 -4.10 -0.44 -3.14
CA HIS A 56 -5.38 -0.06 -2.54
C HIS A 56 -5.29 1.30 -1.82
N TRP A 57 -4.14 1.64 -1.23
CA TRP A 57 -3.92 2.97 -0.64
C TRP A 57 -4.07 4.10 -1.64
N PHE A 58 -3.42 4.01 -2.81
CA PHE A 58 -3.46 5.06 -3.82
C PHE A 58 -4.88 5.32 -4.33
N HIS A 59 -5.67 4.26 -4.46
CA HIS A 59 -7.07 4.35 -4.87
C HIS A 59 -7.96 4.90 -3.75
N ARG A 60 -7.70 4.57 -2.48
CA ARG A 60 -8.47 5.08 -1.32
C ARG A 60 -8.30 6.57 -1.06
N ILE A 61 -7.20 7.18 -1.49
CA ILE A 61 -7.02 8.64 -1.40
C ILE A 61 -8.01 9.38 -2.34
N ARG A 62 -8.42 8.73 -3.44
CA ARG A 62 -9.26 9.34 -4.49
C ARG A 62 -10.71 8.89 -4.46
N PHE A 63 -10.96 7.65 -4.03
CA PHE A 63 -12.27 7.03 -4.10
C PHE A 63 -12.69 6.40 -2.78
N ARG A 64 -14.00 6.46 -2.50
CA ARG A 64 -14.59 5.81 -1.34
C ARG A 64 -14.73 4.30 -1.57
N CYS A 65 -14.74 3.52 -0.49
CA CYS A 65 -14.88 2.06 -0.54
C CYS A 65 -16.09 1.59 -1.37
N LYS A 66 -17.21 2.33 -1.33
CA LYS A 66 -18.44 2.02 -2.06
C LYS A 66 -18.23 1.94 -3.58
N VAL A 67 -17.38 2.81 -4.13
CA VAL A 67 -17.10 2.84 -5.57
C VAL A 67 -16.58 1.46 -5.99
N CYS A 68 -15.51 0.98 -5.36
CA CYS A 68 -14.93 -0.31 -5.75
C CYS A 68 -15.79 -1.51 -5.34
N HIS A 69 -16.28 -1.55 -4.09
CA HIS A 69 -16.83 -2.77 -3.50
C HIS A 69 -18.33 -2.95 -3.65
N ASN A 70 -19.06 -1.89 -4.00
CA ASN A 70 -20.49 -1.95 -4.26
C ASN A 70 -20.80 -1.64 -5.73
N GLU A 71 -20.27 -0.53 -6.27
CA GLU A 71 -20.61 -0.07 -7.62
C GLU A 71 -19.87 -0.90 -8.69
N LEU A 72 -18.55 -1.10 -8.55
CA LEU A 72 -17.76 -1.95 -9.45
C LEU A 72 -17.86 -3.45 -9.11
N GLY A 73 -18.45 -3.82 -7.97
CA GLY A 73 -18.67 -5.23 -7.60
C GLY A 73 -17.42 -6.01 -7.16
N PHE A 74 -16.33 -5.35 -6.78
CA PHE A 74 -15.21 -6.04 -6.14
C PHE A 74 -15.64 -6.61 -4.78
N LYS A 75 -15.62 -7.91 -4.62
CA LYS A 75 -15.91 -8.57 -3.35
C LYS A 75 -14.82 -8.22 -2.34
N MET A 76 -15.20 -8.08 -1.07
CA MET A 76 -14.29 -7.80 0.05
C MET A 76 -13.43 -9.02 0.44
N ARG A 77 -12.88 -9.73 -0.56
CA ARG A 77 -12.03 -10.91 -0.40
C ARG A 77 -11.10 -11.01 -1.61
N ALA A 78 -9.78 -11.00 -1.39
CA ALA A 78 -8.80 -11.16 -2.45
C ALA A 78 -9.01 -12.48 -3.22
N GLY A 79 -8.88 -12.42 -4.55
CA GLY A 79 -9.09 -13.56 -5.44
C GLY A 79 -10.55 -14.05 -5.55
N ALA A 80 -11.54 -13.33 -4.99
CA ALA A 80 -12.94 -13.73 -5.02
C ALA A 80 -13.67 -13.35 -6.33
N ASN A 81 -13.19 -12.31 -7.01
CA ASN A 81 -13.65 -11.93 -8.33
C ASN A 81 -12.86 -12.71 -9.39
N ASN A 82 -13.55 -13.09 -10.46
CA ASN A 82 -12.90 -13.43 -11.70
C ASN A 82 -12.73 -12.11 -12.45
N VAL A 83 -11.50 -11.66 -12.68
CA VAL A 83 -11.23 -10.43 -13.40
C VAL A 83 -10.40 -10.82 -14.61
N THR A 84 -10.93 -10.61 -15.81
CA THR A 84 -10.24 -10.89 -17.08
C THR A 84 -9.96 -9.61 -17.83
N MET A 85 -8.99 -9.65 -18.75
CA MET A 85 -8.73 -8.51 -19.63
C MET A 85 -9.92 -8.23 -20.56
N ASP A 86 -10.65 -9.26 -21.01
CA ASP A 86 -11.88 -9.08 -21.80
C ASP A 86 -12.89 -8.19 -21.06
N GLU A 87 -13.21 -8.52 -19.81
CA GLU A 87 -14.13 -7.71 -18.98
C GLU A 87 -13.59 -6.29 -18.76
N ILE A 88 -12.27 -6.15 -18.57
CA ILE A 88 -11.62 -4.85 -18.41
C ILE A 88 -11.75 -4.01 -19.69
N THR A 89 -11.55 -4.60 -20.87
CA THR A 89 -11.70 -3.89 -22.14
C THR A 89 -13.15 -3.52 -22.46
N GLU A 90 -14.12 -4.28 -21.94
CA GLU A 90 -15.55 -3.94 -21.95
C GLU A 90 -15.93 -2.84 -20.93
N GLY A 91 -14.93 -2.27 -20.24
CA GLY A 91 -15.14 -1.20 -19.26
C GLY A 91 -15.52 -1.69 -17.87
N LYS A 92 -15.44 -2.99 -17.54
CA LYS A 92 -15.69 -3.48 -16.18
C LYS A 92 -14.42 -3.40 -15.32
N PHE A 93 -14.58 -3.51 -14.00
CA PHE A 93 -13.47 -3.54 -13.04
C PHE A 93 -12.48 -2.38 -13.27
N CYS A 94 -11.21 -2.68 -13.56
CA CYS A 94 -10.17 -1.70 -13.82
C CYS A 94 -10.54 -0.75 -14.98
N GLY A 95 -11.22 -1.28 -16.01
CA GLY A 95 -11.59 -0.55 -17.22
C GLY A 95 -12.61 0.55 -17.02
N MET A 96 -13.39 0.54 -15.92
CA MET A 96 -14.32 1.64 -15.60
C MET A 96 -13.57 2.97 -15.44
N CYS A 97 -12.32 2.93 -14.96
CA CYS A 97 -11.49 4.11 -14.72
C CYS A 97 -10.26 4.16 -15.62
N HIS A 98 -9.63 3.01 -15.94
CA HIS A 98 -8.47 2.94 -16.83
C HIS A 98 -8.89 2.98 -18.32
N ASN A 99 -9.65 4.00 -18.67
CA ASN A 99 -10.31 4.16 -19.98
C ASN A 99 -9.69 5.28 -20.84
N GLY A 100 -8.63 5.94 -20.38
CA GLY A 100 -7.99 7.07 -21.06
C GLY A 100 -8.60 8.43 -20.72
N GLU A 101 -9.70 8.48 -19.97
CA GLU A 101 -10.36 9.72 -19.54
C GLU A 101 -10.14 9.97 -18.03
N ILE A 102 -10.44 8.97 -17.19
CA ILE A 102 -10.31 9.08 -15.72
C ILE A 102 -8.89 8.74 -15.28
N ALA A 103 -8.29 7.73 -15.89
CA ALA A 103 -6.93 7.29 -15.70
C ALA A 103 -6.33 6.80 -17.04
N TRP A 104 -5.04 6.46 -17.03
CA TRP A 104 -4.36 5.92 -18.21
C TRP A 104 -5.04 4.66 -18.76
N THR A 105 -4.85 4.40 -20.05
CA THR A 105 -5.46 3.26 -20.76
C THR A 105 -4.90 1.91 -20.30
N VAL A 106 -5.72 0.86 -20.44
CA VAL A 106 -5.37 -0.54 -20.08
C VAL A 106 -4.27 -1.17 -20.93
N GLU A 107 -3.85 -0.51 -22.01
CA GLU A 107 -2.76 -0.96 -22.88
C GLU A 107 -1.37 -0.82 -22.24
N ASN A 108 -1.27 -0.05 -21.15
CA ASN A 108 -0.03 0.11 -20.39
C ASN A 108 0.17 -1.08 -19.43
N CYS A 109 0.37 -2.28 -20.00
CA CYS A 109 0.37 -3.56 -19.27
C CYS A 109 1.25 -3.56 -18.00
N ASP A 110 2.47 -3.01 -18.10
CA ASP A 110 3.45 -3.01 -17.02
C ASP A 110 3.06 -2.17 -15.78
N LEU A 111 2.13 -1.22 -15.94
CA LEU A 111 1.64 -0.42 -14.81
C LEU A 111 0.77 -1.25 -13.86
N CYS A 112 0.07 -2.25 -14.38
CA CYS A 112 -0.76 -3.16 -13.59
C CYS A 112 0.00 -4.44 -13.26
N HIS A 113 0.59 -5.08 -14.26
CA HIS A 113 1.33 -6.34 -14.15
C HIS A 113 2.72 -6.12 -13.57
N SER A 114 2.81 -5.53 -12.38
CA SER A 114 4.06 -5.09 -11.77
C SER A 114 4.63 -6.08 -10.73
N GLY A 115 3.92 -7.16 -10.43
CA GLY A 115 4.28 -8.14 -9.43
C GLY A 115 5.48 -9.00 -9.82
N LYS A 116 6.18 -9.55 -8.81
CA LYS A 116 7.20 -10.57 -9.03
C LYS A 116 6.53 -11.91 -9.40
N PRO A 117 7.13 -12.71 -10.29
CA PRO A 117 6.65 -14.08 -10.56
C PRO A 117 6.49 -14.90 -9.28
N GLY A 118 5.47 -15.74 -9.22
CA GLY A 118 5.13 -16.64 -8.13
C GLY A 118 4.26 -16.04 -7.02
N LEU A 119 3.96 -14.73 -7.04
CA LEU A 119 3.11 -14.11 -6.03
C LEU A 119 1.67 -14.63 -6.11
N LYS A 120 1.16 -15.20 -5.02
CA LYS A 120 -0.22 -15.70 -4.97
C LYS A 120 -1.22 -14.56 -4.77
N SER A 121 -2.43 -14.72 -5.31
CA SER A 121 -3.52 -13.78 -5.09
C SER A 121 -3.77 -13.60 -3.59
N GLY A 122 -3.84 -12.37 -3.12
CA GLY A 122 -3.88 -12.10 -1.69
C GLY A 122 -3.78 -10.62 -1.36
N ILE A 123 -3.81 -10.32 -0.07
CA ILE A 123 -3.45 -8.98 0.42
C ILE A 123 -1.98 -9.04 0.80
N VAL A 124 -1.17 -8.06 0.37
CA VAL A 124 0.22 -7.85 0.76
C VAL A 124 0.32 -6.48 1.42
N GLY A 125 1.25 -6.32 2.37
CA GLY A 125 1.51 -5.07 3.13
C GLY A 125 0.39 -4.57 4.05
N GLY A 126 -0.76 -5.26 4.14
CA GLY A 126 -1.83 -4.93 5.07
C GLY A 126 -1.55 -5.42 6.51
N HIS A 127 -2.42 -5.06 7.46
CA HIS A 127 -2.42 -5.62 8.83
C HIS A 127 -2.40 -7.17 8.86
N LYS A 128 -2.82 -7.83 7.77
CA LYS A 128 -2.87 -9.29 7.63
C LYS A 128 -1.54 -9.94 7.30
N THR A 129 -0.66 -9.23 6.61
CA THR A 129 0.68 -9.73 6.25
C THR A 129 1.75 -9.31 7.24
N LEU A 130 1.36 -8.60 8.30
CA LEU A 130 2.15 -8.32 9.50
C LEU A 130 1.57 -9.02 10.77
N GLY A 131 0.57 -9.91 10.60
CA GLY A 131 -0.11 -10.69 11.65
C GLY A 131 -1.14 -9.89 12.51
N PRO A 132 -2.06 -10.54 13.27
CA PRO A 132 -2.79 -11.79 13.04
C PRO A 132 -4.21 -11.45 12.54
N GLY A 133 -4.40 -11.32 11.24
CA GLY A 133 -5.70 -10.99 10.66
C GLY A 133 -6.38 -12.21 10.06
N LYS A 134 -7.04 -13.04 10.88
CA LYS A 134 -8.19 -13.82 10.38
C LYS A 134 -9.34 -12.84 10.14
N TRP A 135 -9.91 -12.82 8.93
CA TRP A 135 -11.30 -12.41 8.74
C TRP A 135 -12.05 -13.74 8.71
#